data_AF-A0A0C2J6H0-F1
#
_entry.id   AF-A0A0C2J6H0-F1
#
_cell.length_a   1.000
_cell.length_b   1.000
_cell.length_c   1.000
_cell.angle_alpha   90.00
_cell.angle_beta   90.00
_cell.angle_gamma   90.00
#
_symmetry.space_group_name_H-M   'P 1'
#
loop_
_entity.id
_entity.type
_entity.pdbx_description
1 polymer ?
#
loop_
_entity_poly.entity_id
_entity_poly.type
_entity_poly.pdbx_seq_one_letter_code
_entity_poly.pdbx_strand_id
1 'polypeptide(L)'
;MPKSKMVYLQQEISENIVTIVSQNNAVTFHGIKSTHVDRGVQNRFSTICRNLKSKNFTRKRIRRIPNERKSEDNLNALQIYWRFINDISGESLIFIDGTGINLLLNSHYEYALPINDRNIEFTYQSWLEYIMPRCHFDIWHI
;
A
#
# COMPACT_ATOMS: atom_id res chain seq x y z
N MET A 1 -14.42 -32.25 -16.21
CA MET A 1 -13.82 -32.56 -14.89
C MET A 1 -14.92 -32.78 -13.86
N PRO A 2 -14.75 -33.67 -12.87
CA PRO A 2 -15.70 -33.83 -11.77
C PRO A 2 -15.80 -32.52 -10.95
N LYS A 3 -16.99 -32.17 -10.46
CA LYS A 3 -17.24 -30.94 -9.68
C LYS A 3 -16.32 -30.83 -8.46
N SER A 4 -16.06 -31.93 -7.76
CA SER A 4 -15.17 -31.98 -6.58
C SER A 4 -13.75 -31.53 -6.88
N LYS A 5 -13.20 -31.93 -8.04
CA LYS A 5 -11.84 -31.56 -8.46
C LYS A 5 -11.72 -30.06 -8.78
N MET A 6 -12.81 -29.44 -9.27
CA MET A 6 -12.83 -27.99 -9.52
C MET A 6 -12.85 -27.18 -8.22
N VAL A 7 -13.60 -27.62 -7.20
CA VAL A 7 -13.64 -26.94 -5.90
C VAL A 7 -12.27 -26.97 -5.22
N TYR A 8 -11.62 -28.13 -5.22
CA TYR A 8 -10.27 -28.27 -4.66
C TYR A 8 -9.25 -27.31 -5.30
N LEU A 9 -9.23 -27.24 -6.63
CA LEU A 9 -8.32 -26.33 -7.36
C LEU A 9 -8.59 -24.85 -7.05
N GLN A 10 -9.85 -24.47 -6.87
CA GLN A 10 -10.21 -23.09 -6.50
C GLN A 10 -9.75 -22.75 -5.09
N GLN A 11 -9.88 -23.70 -4.15
CA GLN A 11 -9.40 -23.55 -2.78
C GLN A 11 -7.88 -23.38 -2.73
N GLU A 12 -7.16 -24.25 -3.43
CA GLU A 12 -5.70 -24.23 -3.53
C GLU A 12 -5.18 -22.90 -4.13
N ILE A 13 -5.84 -22.38 -5.16
CA ILE A 13 -5.51 -21.07 -5.73
C ILE A 13 -5.72 -19.95 -4.70
N SER A 14 -6.82 -20.02 -3.94
CA SER A 14 -7.14 -19.02 -2.91
C SER A 14 -6.10 -18.98 -1.80
N GLU A 15 -5.68 -20.15 -1.33
CA GLU A 15 -4.67 -20.31 -0.27
C GLU A 15 -3.27 -19.88 -0.72
N ASN A 16 -2.91 -20.16 -1.97
CA ASN A 16 -1.68 -19.68 -2.57
C ASN A 16 -1.60 -18.15 -2.60
N ILE A 17 -2.69 -17.48 -2.99
CA ILE A 17 -2.76 -16.01 -3.01
C ILE A 17 -2.56 -15.44 -1.60
N VAL A 18 -3.22 -16.02 -0.60
CA VAL A 18 -3.08 -15.61 0.81
C VAL A 18 -1.64 -15.77 1.28
N THR A 19 -1.00 -16.88 0.93
CA THR A 19 0.39 -17.16 1.31
C THR A 19 1.35 -16.11 0.72
N ILE A 20 1.21 -15.79 -0.57
CA ILE A 20 2.06 -14.80 -1.25
C ILE A 20 1.92 -13.42 -0.59
N VAL A 21 0.69 -13.01 -0.31
CA VAL A 21 0.42 -11.71 0.33
C VAL A 21 0.90 -11.67 1.78
N SER A 22 0.81 -12.79 2.50
CA SER A 22 1.28 -12.86 3.89
C SER A 22 2.81 -12.82 4.00
N GLN A 23 3.51 -13.39 3.03
CA GLN A 23 4.98 -13.36 2.95
C GLN A 23 5.51 -11.99 2.53
N ASN A 24 4.80 -11.30 1.63
CA ASN A 24 5.16 -9.96 1.17
C ASN A 24 3.90 -9.11 0.99
N ASN A 25 3.51 -8.37 2.03
CA ASN A 25 2.32 -7.54 1.98
C ASN A 25 2.43 -6.35 1.00
N ALA A 26 3.63 -5.99 0.54
CA ALA A 26 3.83 -4.96 -0.47
C ALA A 26 3.67 -5.48 -1.90
N VAL A 27 3.48 -6.79 -2.09
CA VAL A 27 3.37 -7.40 -3.42
C VAL A 27 2.27 -6.75 -4.26
N THR A 28 2.59 -6.43 -5.51
CA THR A 28 1.63 -5.86 -6.46
C THR A 28 0.78 -6.97 -7.09
N PHE A 29 -0.34 -6.62 -7.74
CA PHE A 29 -1.11 -7.59 -8.52
C PHE A 29 -0.27 -8.31 -9.58
N HIS A 30 0.66 -7.59 -10.22
CA HIS A 30 1.61 -8.17 -11.17
C HIS A 30 2.54 -9.17 -10.48
N GLY A 31 3.05 -8.82 -9.29
CA GLY A 31 3.89 -9.73 -8.49
C GLY A 31 3.16 -11.01 -8.10
N ILE A 32 1.89 -10.93 -7.67
CA ILE A 32 1.09 -12.13 -7.35
C ILE A 32 0.93 -13.00 -8.60
N LYS A 33 0.68 -12.37 -9.76
CA LYS A 33 0.51 -13.09 -11.03
C LYS A 33 1.81 -13.75 -11.50
N SER A 34 2.94 -13.08 -11.42
CA SER A 34 4.24 -13.66 -11.80
C SER A 34 4.58 -14.85 -10.91
N THR A 35 4.41 -14.72 -9.59
CA THR A 35 4.65 -15.85 -8.66
C THR A 35 3.73 -17.03 -8.94
N HIS A 36 2.49 -16.80 -9.38
CA HIS A 36 1.61 -17.87 -9.83
C HIS A 36 2.08 -18.55 -11.12
N VAL A 37 2.52 -17.76 -12.11
CA VAL A 37 3.09 -18.26 -13.38
C VAL A 37 4.32 -19.13 -13.11
N ASP A 38 5.20 -18.70 -12.21
CA ASP A 38 6.41 -19.45 -11.81
C ASP A 38 6.06 -20.80 -11.16
N ARG A 39 4.89 -20.89 -10.52
CA ARG A 39 4.32 -22.12 -9.93
C ARG A 39 3.49 -22.93 -10.95
N GLY A 40 3.49 -22.57 -12.23
CA GLY A 40 2.74 -23.25 -13.28
C GLY A 40 1.23 -22.94 -13.28
N VAL A 41 0.77 -21.96 -12.50
CA VAL A 41 -0.64 -21.59 -12.38
C VAL A 41 -0.93 -20.32 -13.17
N GLN A 42 -1.72 -20.42 -14.23
CA GLN A 42 -2.13 -19.27 -15.03
C GLN A 42 -3.47 -18.71 -14.54
N ASN A 43 -3.42 -17.58 -13.83
CA ASN A 43 -4.61 -16.90 -13.33
C ASN A 43 -4.83 -15.52 -13.96
N ARG A 44 -6.10 -15.19 -14.20
CA ARG A 44 -6.51 -13.85 -14.60
C ARG A 44 -6.47 -12.90 -13.40
N PHE A 45 -6.16 -11.63 -13.64
CA PHE A 45 -6.19 -10.60 -12.58
C PHE A 45 -7.54 -10.50 -11.88
N SER A 46 -8.64 -10.69 -12.61
CA SER A 46 -9.99 -10.69 -12.04
C SER A 46 -10.18 -11.82 -11.02
N THR A 47 -9.59 -13.00 -11.24
CA THR A 47 -9.61 -14.11 -10.29
C THR A 47 -8.83 -13.77 -9.02
N ILE A 48 -7.66 -13.16 -9.17
CA ILE A 48 -6.84 -12.72 -8.03
C ILE A 48 -7.59 -11.67 -7.21
N CYS A 49 -8.15 -10.65 -7.87
CA CYS A 49 -8.91 -9.59 -7.23
C CYS A 49 -10.12 -10.12 -6.45
N ARG A 50 -10.90 -11.05 -7.04
CA ARG A 50 -12.04 -11.67 -6.35
C ARG A 50 -11.62 -12.48 -5.12
N ASN A 51 -10.53 -13.25 -5.21
CA ASN A 51 -10.00 -14.01 -4.07
C ASN A 51 -9.51 -13.12 -2.95
N LEU A 52 -8.80 -12.04 -3.27
CA LEU A 52 -8.36 -11.08 -2.25
C LEU A 52 -9.55 -10.41 -1.55
N LYS A 53 -10.56 -10.00 -2.32
CA LYS A 53 -11.80 -9.44 -1.77
C LYS A 53 -12.56 -10.44 -0.90
N SER A 54 -12.71 -11.70 -1.32
CA SER A 54 -13.42 -12.71 -0.52
C SER A 54 -12.68 -13.08 0.76
N LYS A 55 -11.37 -12.84 0.82
CA LYS A 55 -10.53 -12.98 2.01
C LYS A 55 -10.35 -11.67 2.79
N ASN A 56 -11.11 -10.62 2.48
CA ASN A 56 -11.08 -9.31 3.12
C ASN A 56 -9.75 -8.55 3.03
N PHE A 57 -8.89 -8.88 2.07
CA PHE A 57 -7.68 -8.11 1.85
C PHE A 57 -8.01 -6.75 1.24
N THR A 58 -7.51 -5.70 1.87
CA THR A 58 -7.60 -4.31 1.40
C THR A 58 -6.20 -3.74 1.19
N ARG A 59 -6.08 -2.74 0.31
CA ARG A 59 -4.83 -1.98 0.13
C ARG A 59 -4.89 -0.75 1.02
N LYS A 60 -3.88 -0.57 1.87
CA LYS A 60 -3.68 0.65 2.66
C LYS A 60 -2.37 1.31 2.24
N ARG A 61 -2.41 2.62 2.06
CA ARG A 61 -1.22 3.44 1.81
C ARG A 61 -0.46 3.62 3.11
N ILE A 62 0.83 3.29 3.13
CA ILE A 62 1.66 3.51 4.32
C ILE A 62 1.97 5.00 4.43
N ARG A 63 1.89 5.55 5.65
CA ARG A 63 2.38 6.89 5.95
C ARG A 63 3.90 6.93 5.77
N ARG A 64 4.41 7.93 5.04
CA ARG A 64 5.87 8.17 4.96
C ARG A 64 6.40 8.44 6.37
N ILE A 65 7.30 7.59 6.83
CA ILE A 65 8.08 7.80 8.05
C ILE A 65 9.44 8.35 7.59
N PRO A 66 9.90 9.51 8.07
CA PRO A 66 11.21 10.04 7.74
C PRO A 66 12.30 9.00 8.04
N ASN A 67 13.19 8.73 7.08
CA ASN A 67 14.24 7.71 7.22
C ASN A 67 15.21 8.03 8.37
N GLU A 68 15.40 9.31 8.69
CA GLU A 68 16.15 9.78 9.85
C GLU A 68 15.65 9.16 11.17
N ARG A 69 14.36 8.80 11.28
CA ARG A 69 13.80 8.18 12.49
C ARG A 69 14.05 6.66 12.61
N LYS A 70 14.73 6.04 11.64
CA LYS A 70 14.89 4.59 11.56
C LYS A 70 16.32 4.08 11.75
N SER A 71 17.31 4.94 11.99
CA SER A 71 18.63 4.45 12.39
C SER A 71 18.56 3.87 13.80
N GLU A 72 19.35 2.83 14.05
CA GLU A 72 19.41 2.14 15.34
C GLU A 72 19.77 3.13 16.47
N ASP A 73 20.74 4.01 16.22
CA ASP A 73 21.16 5.05 17.16
C ASP A 73 20.01 6.01 17.52
N ASN A 74 19.17 6.38 16.54
CA ASN A 74 18.04 7.27 16.79
C ASN A 74 16.90 6.55 17.50
N LEU A 75 16.70 5.24 17.27
CA LEU A 75 15.74 4.44 18.03
C LEU A 75 16.15 4.32 19.50
N ASN A 76 17.45 4.06 19.76
CA ASN A 76 18.00 4.01 21.10
C ASN A 76 17.92 5.36 21.82
N ALA A 77 18.28 6.45 21.13
CA ALA A 77 18.16 7.80 21.67
C ALA A 77 16.70 8.16 22.00
N LEU A 78 15.75 7.81 21.13
CA LEU A 78 14.32 8.00 21.38
C LEU A 78 13.85 7.18 22.58
N GLN A 79 14.27 5.92 22.71
CA GLN A 79 13.89 5.08 23.85
C GLN A 79 14.37 5.68 25.18
N ILE A 80 15.62 6.18 25.22
CA ILE A 80 16.18 6.85 26.40
C ILE A 80 15.41 8.13 26.71
N TYR A 81 15.14 8.95 25.69
CA TYR A 81 14.35 10.17 25.84
C TYR A 81 12.95 9.89 26.40
N TRP A 82 12.23 8.90 25.86
CA TRP A 82 10.89 8.54 26.35
C TRP A 82 10.90 8.05 27.79
N ARG A 83 11.92 7.29 28.20
CA ARG A 83 12.09 6.89 29.60
C ARG A 83 12.23 8.10 30.52
N PHE A 84 13.07 9.06 30.13
CA PHE A 84 13.29 10.27 30.91
C PHE A 84 12.03 11.15 31.02
N ILE A 85 11.29 11.32 29.92
CA ILE A 85 10.07 12.14 29.91
C ILE A 85 8.92 11.47 30.69
N ASN A 86 8.83 10.14 30.69
CA ASN A 86 7.78 9.43 31.45
C ASN A 86 7.82 9.69 32.96
N ASP A 87 8.99 10.04 33.50
CA ASP A 87 9.15 10.35 34.92
C ASP A 87 8.73 11.80 35.25
N ILE A 88 8.44 12.63 34.24
CA ILE A 88 8.01 14.02 34.39
C ILE A 88 6.47 14.07 34.34
N SER A 89 5.86 14.72 35.33
CA SER A 89 4.41 14.99 35.30
C SER A 89 4.04 15.82 34.07
N GLY A 90 2.98 15.42 33.36
CA GLY A 90 2.51 16.13 32.16
C GLY A 90 2.16 17.60 32.40
N GLU A 91 1.80 17.96 33.63
CA GLU A 91 1.51 19.34 34.04
C GLU A 91 2.76 20.26 34.02
N SER A 92 3.95 19.67 34.05
CA SER A 92 5.23 20.37 34.03
C SER A 92 5.88 20.42 32.64
N LEU A 93 5.25 19.85 31.61
CA LEU A 93 5.80 19.78 30.26
C LEU A 93 5.30 20.96 29.40
N ILE A 94 6.25 21.75 28.87
CA ILE A 94 5.98 22.78 27.86
C ILE A 94 6.65 22.36 26.56
N PHE A 95 5.87 22.21 25.50
CA PHE A 95 6.36 21.90 24.16
C PHE A 95 6.53 23.19 23.36
N ILE A 96 7.74 23.43 22.86
CA ILE A 96 8.04 24.53 21.95
C ILE A 96 8.38 23.91 20.61
N ASP A 97 7.54 24.13 19.60
CA ASP A 97 7.87 23.82 18.20
C ASP A 97 8.09 25.12 17.42
N GLY A 98 9.10 25.12 16.56
CA GLY A 98 9.33 26.15 15.56
C GLY A 98 8.94 25.61 14.20
N THR A 99 7.65 25.51 13.90
CA THR A 99 7.19 25.06 12.58
C THR A 99 7.30 26.20 11.57
N GLY A 100 8.22 26.03 10.62
CA GLY A 100 8.35 26.90 9.44
C GLY A 100 7.08 26.89 8.59
N ILE A 101 6.83 28.01 7.90
CA ILE A 101 5.65 28.25 7.07
C ILE A 101 5.50 27.16 5.99
N ASN A 102 4.45 26.34 6.10
CA ASN A 102 4.07 25.37 5.07
C ASN A 102 3.35 26.10 3.93
N LEU A 103 4.01 26.30 2.79
CA LEU A 103 3.33 26.59 1.52
C LEU A 103 2.57 25.32 1.08
N LEU A 104 1.30 25.23 1.45
CA LEU A 104 0.40 24.11 1.17
C LEU A 104 0.10 24.01 -0.35
N LEU A 105 1.00 23.42 -1.12
CA LEU A 105 0.74 22.94 -2.48
C LEU A 105 0.07 21.56 -2.45
N ASN A 106 -1.11 21.48 -1.83
CA ASN A 106 -1.89 20.24 -1.84
C ASN A 106 -2.45 20.01 -3.25
N SER A 107 -2.26 18.80 -3.79
CA SER A 107 -2.93 18.38 -5.03
C SER A 107 -4.43 18.37 -4.78
N HIS A 108 -5.18 19.18 -5.53
CA HIS A 108 -6.64 19.18 -5.50
C HIS A 108 -7.15 17.94 -6.24
N TYR A 109 -7.78 17.02 -5.52
CA TYR A 109 -8.48 15.89 -6.10
C TYR A 109 -9.95 16.28 -6.26
N GLU A 110 -10.38 16.52 -7.50
CA GLU A 110 -11.77 16.75 -7.82
C GLU A 110 -12.46 15.45 -8.27
N TYR A 111 -13.74 15.32 -7.95
CA TYR A 111 -14.55 14.21 -8.44
C TYR A 111 -14.93 14.48 -9.91
N ALA A 112 -14.15 13.93 -10.85
CA ALA A 112 -14.59 13.85 -12.22
C ALA A 112 -15.67 12.76 -12.36
N LEU A 113 -16.75 13.08 -13.07
CA LEU A 113 -17.71 12.05 -13.50
C LEU A 113 -16.97 11.01 -14.35
N PRO A 114 -17.20 9.70 -14.17
CA PRO A 114 -16.55 8.69 -14.99
C PRO A 114 -16.89 8.93 -16.47
N ILE A 115 -15.87 9.28 -17.25
CA ILE A 115 -16.00 9.57 -18.68
C ILE A 115 -16.44 8.28 -19.38
N ASN A 116 -17.68 8.28 -19.89
CA ASN A 116 -18.27 7.16 -20.63
C ASN A 116 -18.03 7.25 -22.16
N ASP A 117 -17.15 8.14 -22.62
CA ASP A 117 -16.97 8.38 -24.05
C ASP A 117 -15.79 7.60 -24.65
N ARG A 118 -16.10 6.75 -25.64
CA ARG A 118 -15.16 5.91 -26.39
C ARG A 118 -14.35 6.68 -27.45
N ASN A 119 -14.45 8.01 -27.52
CA ASN A 119 -13.91 8.81 -28.63
C ASN A 119 -13.11 10.05 -28.17
N ILE A 120 -12.27 9.92 -27.13
CA ILE A 120 -11.27 10.96 -26.85
C ILE A 120 -9.91 10.41 -27.26
N GLU A 121 -9.38 10.91 -28.37
CA GLU A 121 -7.96 10.83 -28.68
C GLU A 121 -7.20 11.55 -27.55
N PHE A 122 -6.63 10.77 -26.64
CA PHE A 122 -5.67 11.27 -25.67
C PHE A 122 -4.44 11.73 -26.44
N THR A 123 -4.30 13.03 -26.66
CA THR A 123 -3.03 13.60 -27.10
C THR A 123 -2.01 13.39 -26.00
N TYR A 124 -0.97 12.63 -26.33
CA TYR A 124 0.12 12.18 -25.45
C TYR A 124 0.86 13.31 -24.71
N GLN A 125 0.63 14.57 -25.11
CA GLN A 125 1.30 15.75 -24.55
C GLN A 125 0.87 16.08 -23.11
N SER A 126 -0.32 15.73 -22.64
CA SER A 126 -0.83 16.19 -21.33
C SER A 126 -0.34 15.36 -20.13
N TRP A 127 0.24 14.17 -20.37
CA TRP A 127 0.70 13.29 -19.28
C TRP A 127 2.19 13.44 -18.96
N LEU A 128 3.00 13.98 -19.86
CA LEU A 128 4.45 14.10 -19.65
C LEU A 128 4.83 15.22 -18.66
N GLU A 129 3.97 16.22 -18.46
CA GLU A 129 4.19 17.27 -17.45
C GLU A 129 3.78 16.85 -16.03
N TYR A 130 2.98 15.78 -15.90
CA TYR A 130 2.74 15.12 -14.63
C TYR A 130 3.77 14.00 -14.43
N ILE A 131 5.03 14.39 -14.27
CA ILE A 131 6.02 13.56 -13.59
C ILE A 131 5.38 13.19 -12.25
N MET A 132 4.84 11.98 -12.10
CA MET A 132 4.36 11.46 -10.82
C MET A 132 5.59 11.15 -9.96
N PRO A 133 6.06 12.05 -9.07
CA PRO A 133 7.31 11.85 -8.36
C PRO A 133 6.95 11.23 -7.01
N ARG A 134 6.09 10.21 -6.98
CA ARG A 134 5.68 9.55 -5.74
C ARG A 134 5.33 8.09 -6.03
N CYS A 135 6.34 7.24 -6.04
CA CYS A 135 6.16 5.81 -5.82
C CYS A 135 5.44 5.66 -4.46
N HIS A 136 4.13 5.48 -4.51
CA HIS A 136 3.29 5.23 -3.35
C HIS A 136 3.32 3.74 -3.07
N PHE A 137 3.88 3.37 -1.92
CA PHE A 137 3.87 1.99 -1.46
C PHE A 137 2.55 1.73 -0.73
N ASP A 138 1.65 1.04 -1.42
CA ASP A 138 0.47 0.46 -0.81
C ASP A 138 0.81 -0.97 -0.37
N ILE A 139 0.30 -1.38 0.79
CA ILE A 139 0.42 -2.75 1.30
C ILE A 139 -0.96 -3.38 1.49
N TRP A 140 -0.99 -4.70 1.44
CA TRP A 140 -2.15 -5.50 1.80
C TRP A 140 -2.32 -5.55 3.33
N HIS A 141 -3.57 -5.45 3.77
CA HIS A 141 -3.99 -5.54 5.18
C HIS A 141 -5.31 -6.31 5.24
N ILE A 142 -5.53 -7.08 6.31
CA ILE A 142 -6.80 -7.77 6.63
C ILE A 142 -7.60 -6.92 7.60
#